data_AF-A0A9D7QP15-F1
#
_entry.id   AF-A0A9D7QP15-F1
#
_cell.length_a   1.000
_cell.length_b   1.000
_cell.length_c   1.000
_cell.angle_alpha   90.00
_cell.angle_beta   90.00
_cell.angle_gamma   90.00
#
_symmetry.space_group_name_H-M   'P 1'
#
loop_
_entity.id
_entity.type
_entity.pdbx_description
1 polymer ?
#
loop_
_entity_poly.entity_id
_entity_poly.type
_entity_poly.pdbx_seq_one_letter_code
_entity_poly.pdbx_strand_id
1 'polypeptide(L)'
;MNFIRTTLIVFLVILLNTISNGQNGKGYMLVAISPDDAIIRIDTALFVQKKSHMVVDTGTYVIRAWAPKTIMITDTIRVTEGRSVLFRKKLEYTDEYKKHRKALHAYNMKKYVPATVTVCASLFYIGMYGKFYKDAKDNYLDKALESKAAYENATDINEILAHKESYNSYKSKYDKSIDKANKTLNQAKIVIPVAAAVTGVMFYYSLRLTKPVFKETPMLSNMTFDYELLGQTPGPRVNFNVKF
;
A
#
# COMPACT_ATOMS: atom_id res chain seq x y z
N MET A 1 56.20 1.29 -62.24
CA MET A 1 55.85 0.60 -60.97
C MET A 1 55.37 1.55 -59.86
N ASN A 2 55.68 2.85 -59.89
CA ASN A 2 55.30 3.80 -58.83
C ASN A 2 53.82 4.22 -58.87
N PHE A 3 53.19 4.27 -60.05
CA PHE A 3 51.79 4.71 -60.19
C PHE A 3 50.76 3.73 -59.61
N ILE A 4 51.07 2.42 -59.65
CA ILE A 4 50.21 1.37 -59.07
C ILE A 4 50.31 1.38 -57.53
N ARG A 5 51.48 1.75 -56.99
CA ARG A 5 51.68 1.85 -55.53
C ARG A 5 50.94 3.06 -54.95
N THR A 6 50.94 4.20 -55.62
CA THR A 6 50.27 5.40 -55.13
C THR A 6 48.75 5.28 -55.16
N THR A 7 48.16 4.70 -56.21
CA THR A 7 46.71 4.47 -56.27
C THR A 7 46.22 3.45 -55.24
N LEU A 8 47.01 2.40 -54.96
CA LEU A 8 46.67 1.42 -53.94
C LEU A 8 46.69 2.02 -52.52
N ILE A 9 47.64 2.92 -52.24
CA ILE A 9 47.71 3.63 -50.94
C ILE A 9 46.52 4.58 -50.76
N VAL A 10 46.14 5.33 -51.80
CA VAL A 10 44.98 6.24 -51.73
C VAL A 10 43.68 5.46 -51.52
N PHE A 11 43.50 4.35 -52.23
CA PHE A 11 42.33 3.48 -52.05
C PHE A 11 42.27 2.88 -50.65
N LEU A 12 43.41 2.44 -50.09
CA LEU A 12 43.49 1.92 -48.72
C LEU A 12 43.15 2.99 -47.67
N VAL A 13 43.60 4.24 -47.85
CA VAL A 13 43.30 5.36 -46.95
C VAL A 13 41.81 5.72 -46.98
N ILE A 14 41.16 5.66 -48.15
CA ILE A 14 39.70 5.90 -48.27
C ILE A 14 38.90 4.76 -47.62
N LEU A 15 39.35 3.50 -47.79
CA LEU A 15 38.73 2.34 -47.14
C LEU A 15 38.87 2.37 -45.61
N LEU A 16 40.03 2.78 -45.09
CA LEU A 16 40.26 2.89 -43.65
C LEU A 16 39.41 4.00 -43.01
N ASN A 17 39.18 5.11 -43.71
CA ASN A 17 38.33 6.20 -43.22
C ASN A 17 36.83 5.85 -43.17
N THR A 18 36.35 4.98 -44.06
CA THR A 18 34.95 4.53 -44.05
C THR A 18 34.66 3.53 -42.93
N ILE A 19 35.63 2.69 -42.56
CA ILE A 19 35.51 1.74 -41.44
C ILE A 19 35.51 2.46 -40.08
N SER A 20 36.28 3.56 -39.94
CA SER A 20 36.37 4.33 -38.69
C SER A 20 35.07 5.06 -38.31
N ASN A 21 34.21 5.39 -39.27
CA ASN A 21 32.96 6.12 -39.01
C ASN A 21 31.73 5.20 -38.89
N GLY A 22 31.90 3.88 -39.03
CA GLY A 22 30.84 2.88 -38.91
C GLY A 22 30.73 2.20 -37.54
N GLN A 23 31.57 2.59 -36.57
CA GLN A 23 31.48 2.06 -35.21
C GLN A 23 30.32 2.75 -34.48
N ASN A 24 29.11 2.21 -34.65
CA ASN A 24 28.01 2.51 -33.75
C ASN A 24 28.42 2.04 -32.35
N GLY A 25 28.81 3.01 -31.51
CA GLY A 25 29.14 2.75 -30.12
C GLY A 25 27.99 2.03 -29.44
N LYS A 26 28.32 1.08 -28.57
CA LYS A 26 27.33 0.41 -27.71
C LYS A 26 27.28 1.13 -26.37
N GLY A 27 26.06 1.41 -25.91
CA GLY A 27 25.78 1.91 -24.57
C GLY A 27 24.95 0.91 -23.77
N TYR A 28 24.73 1.23 -22.50
CA TYR A 28 23.94 0.41 -21.58
C TYR A 28 22.76 1.23 -21.07
N MET A 29 21.56 0.67 -21.13
CA MET A 29 20.35 1.32 -20.64
C MET A 29 19.64 0.44 -19.61
N LEU A 30 19.06 1.03 -18.58
CA LEU A 30 18.13 0.34 -17.69
C LEU A 30 16.86 1.18 -17.58
N VAL A 31 15.72 0.59 -17.96
CA VAL A 31 14.41 1.24 -17.88
C VAL A 31 13.63 0.63 -16.72
N ALA A 32 13.33 1.45 -15.72
CA ALA A 32 12.59 1.08 -14.52
C ALA A 32 11.36 1.98 -14.33
N ILE A 33 10.20 1.48 -14.73
CA ILE A 33 8.93 2.22 -14.60
C ILE A 33 8.09 1.56 -13.51
N SER A 34 7.40 2.38 -12.72
CA SER A 34 6.48 1.93 -11.68
C SER A 34 5.10 2.53 -11.96
N PRO A 35 4.01 1.75 -11.93
CA PRO A 35 3.89 0.34 -11.48
C PRO A 35 4.43 -0.72 -12.47
N ASP A 36 4.66 -1.95 -11.99
CA ASP A 36 5.30 -3.05 -12.74
C ASP A 36 4.44 -3.57 -13.92
N ASP A 37 3.14 -3.28 -13.93
CA ASP A 37 2.19 -3.62 -14.99
C ASP A 37 2.12 -2.55 -16.10
N ALA A 38 3.03 -1.58 -16.10
CA ALA A 38 3.09 -0.55 -17.13
C ALA A 38 3.47 -1.12 -18.50
N ILE A 39 2.73 -0.71 -19.53
CA ILE A 39 3.10 -0.91 -20.93
C ILE A 39 4.18 0.12 -21.28
N ILE A 40 5.36 -0.36 -21.64
CA ILE A 40 6.51 0.49 -22.00
C ILE A 40 6.76 0.32 -23.49
N ARG A 41 6.90 1.42 -24.22
CA ARG A 41 7.38 1.45 -25.59
C ARG A 41 8.63 2.31 -25.67
N ILE A 42 9.66 1.78 -26.33
CA ILE A 42 10.87 2.53 -26.68
C ILE A 42 10.79 2.71 -28.19
N ASP A 43 10.66 3.97 -28.61
CA ASP A 43 10.27 4.39 -29.95
C ASP A 43 8.96 3.72 -30.39
N THR A 44 9.05 2.71 -31.26
CA THR A 44 7.90 1.95 -31.78
C THR A 44 7.78 0.55 -31.16
N ALA A 45 8.82 0.05 -30.49
CA ALA A 45 8.87 -1.32 -30.01
C ALA A 45 8.31 -1.46 -28.59
N LEU A 46 7.54 -2.54 -28.36
CA LEU A 46 7.11 -2.92 -27.02
C LEU A 46 8.32 -3.40 -26.21
N PHE A 47 8.49 -2.83 -25.02
CA PHE A 47 9.60 -3.14 -24.13
C PHE A 47 9.10 -3.87 -22.88
N VAL A 48 9.75 -4.99 -22.56
CA VAL A 48 9.52 -5.72 -21.30
C VAL A 48 10.58 -5.30 -20.30
N GLN A 49 10.13 -4.79 -19.16
CA GLN A 49 11.01 -4.35 -18.08
C GLN A 49 11.93 -5.48 -17.60
N LYS A 50 13.24 -5.20 -17.57
CA LYS A 50 14.27 -6.13 -17.07
C LYS A 50 14.99 -5.49 -15.88
N LYS A 51 15.47 -6.32 -14.94
CA LYS A 51 16.24 -5.88 -13.77
C LYS A 51 17.74 -5.66 -14.06
N SER A 52 18.14 -5.73 -15.33
CA SER A 52 19.54 -5.64 -15.77
C SER A 52 19.72 -4.61 -16.87
N HIS A 53 20.93 -4.08 -17.00
CA HIS A 53 21.29 -3.20 -18.11
C HIS A 53 21.19 -3.95 -19.45
N MET A 54 20.51 -3.35 -20.42
CA MET A 54 20.47 -3.84 -21.80
C MET A 54 21.48 -3.08 -22.64
N VAL A 55 22.14 -3.79 -23.55
CA VAL A 55 23.02 -3.20 -24.55
C VAL A 55 22.15 -2.59 -25.64
N VAL A 56 22.35 -1.31 -25.92
CA VAL A 56 21.66 -0.56 -26.99
C VAL A 56 22.65 0.27 -27.78
N ASP A 57 22.27 0.62 -29.01
CA ASP A 57 23.08 1.52 -29.82
C ASP A 57 23.10 2.93 -29.19
N THR A 58 24.16 3.69 -29.45
CA THR A 58 24.19 5.09 -29.03
C THR A 58 23.18 5.91 -29.81
N GLY A 59 22.40 6.75 -29.12
CA GLY A 59 21.35 7.53 -29.75
C GLY A 59 20.41 8.18 -28.74
N THR A 60 19.38 8.84 -29.27
CA THR A 60 18.27 9.39 -28.48
C THR A 60 17.06 8.51 -28.68
N TYR A 61 16.50 8.01 -27.59
CA TYR A 61 15.32 7.13 -27.58
C TYR A 61 14.13 7.84 -26.97
N VAL A 62 12.95 7.66 -27.56
CA VAL A 62 11.68 8.16 -27.01
C VAL A 62 11.03 7.05 -26.20
N ILE A 63 10.91 7.23 -24.88
CA ILE A 63 10.25 6.30 -24.00
C ILE A 63 8.80 6.77 -23.77
N ARG A 64 7.84 5.93 -24.16
CA ARG A 64 6.42 6.11 -23.84
C ARG A 64 6.00 5.04 -22.85
N ALA A 65 5.33 5.45 -21.78
CA ALA A 65 4.86 4.50 -20.79
C ALA A 65 3.48 4.85 -20.28
N TRP A 66 2.67 3.82 -20.08
CA TRP A 66 1.30 3.94 -19.58
C TRP A 66 0.92 2.71 -18.78
N ALA A 67 0.18 2.91 -17.70
CA ALA A 67 -0.44 1.85 -16.92
C ALA A 67 -1.92 2.20 -16.62
N PRO A 68 -2.75 1.20 -16.33
CA PRO A 68 -4.07 1.39 -15.73
C PRO A 68 -4.08 2.48 -14.64
N LYS A 69 -5.04 3.40 -14.68
CA LYS A 69 -5.25 4.49 -13.69
C LYS A 69 -4.21 5.61 -13.69
N THR A 70 -3.24 5.57 -14.60
CA THR A 70 -2.13 6.54 -14.63
C THR A 70 -2.14 7.40 -15.88
N ILE A 71 -1.44 8.54 -15.79
CA ILE A 71 -1.20 9.44 -16.90
C ILE A 71 -0.08 8.84 -17.77
N MET A 72 -0.29 8.84 -19.09
CA MET A 72 0.76 8.45 -20.05
C MET A 72 1.90 9.45 -20.00
N ILE A 73 3.13 8.96 -19.92
CA ILE A 73 4.34 9.78 -20.03
C ILE A 73 5.02 9.55 -21.38
N THR A 74 5.58 10.63 -21.92
CA THR A 74 6.49 10.59 -23.08
C THR A 74 7.73 11.35 -22.67
N ASP A 75 8.89 10.70 -22.73
CA ASP A 75 10.17 11.28 -22.35
C ASP A 75 11.27 10.83 -23.29
N THR A 76 12.41 11.52 -23.28
CA THR A 76 13.55 11.20 -24.13
C THR A 76 14.78 10.89 -23.29
N ILE A 77 15.50 9.84 -23.65
CA ILE A 77 16.78 9.48 -23.03
C ILE A 77 17.87 9.45 -24.09
N ARG A 78 19.04 10.01 -23.75
CA ARG A 78 20.23 9.96 -24.61
C ARG A 78 21.22 8.94 -24.05
N VAL A 79 21.62 7.99 -24.88
CA VAL A 79 22.61 6.96 -24.56
C VAL A 79 23.91 7.27 -25.30
N THR A 80 25.00 7.35 -24.53
CA THR A 80 26.36 7.58 -25.04
C THR A 80 27.21 6.32 -24.91
N GLU A 81 28.26 6.21 -25.73
CA GLU A 81 29.12 5.02 -25.79
C GLU A 81 29.74 4.69 -24.43
N GLY A 82 29.75 3.40 -24.08
CA GLY A 82 30.38 2.89 -22.86
C GLY A 82 29.74 3.32 -21.54
N ARG A 83 28.68 4.15 -21.57
CA ARG A 83 27.98 4.62 -20.37
C ARG A 83 26.70 3.84 -20.10
N SER A 84 26.44 3.61 -18.82
CA SER A 84 25.17 3.11 -18.31
C SER A 84 24.22 4.27 -17.97
N VAL A 85 23.03 4.28 -18.54
CA VAL A 85 21.99 5.27 -18.25
C VAL A 85 20.77 4.58 -17.62
N LEU A 86 20.31 5.13 -16.50
CA LEU A 86 19.14 4.68 -15.78
C LEU A 86 17.95 5.60 -16.05
N PHE A 87 16.91 5.09 -16.71
CA PHE A 87 15.63 5.76 -16.81
C PHE A 87 14.68 5.22 -15.75
N ARG A 88 14.46 5.98 -14.67
CA ARG A 88 13.51 5.61 -13.63
C ARG A 88 12.39 6.63 -13.51
N LYS A 89 11.16 6.21 -13.75
CA LYS A 89 9.97 7.07 -13.54
C LYS A 89 8.83 6.33 -12.85
N LYS A 90 8.13 7.07 -11.99
CA LYS A 90 6.89 6.63 -11.37
C LYS A 90 5.74 7.32 -12.09
N LEU A 91 4.80 6.54 -12.61
CA LEU A 91 3.63 7.06 -13.29
C LEU A 91 2.69 7.69 -12.26
N GLU A 92 2.24 8.91 -12.56
CA GLU A 92 1.27 9.60 -11.72
C GLU A 92 -0.14 9.11 -12.00
N TYR A 93 -0.95 9.03 -10.95
CA TYR A 93 -2.37 8.71 -11.11
C TYR A 93 -3.13 9.85 -11.80
N THR A 94 -4.12 9.49 -12.61
CA THR A 94 -5.07 10.46 -13.15
C THR A 94 -5.87 11.12 -12.02
N ASP A 95 -6.28 12.37 -12.19
CA ASP A 95 -7.06 13.06 -11.18
C ASP A 95 -8.44 12.43 -10.96
N GLU A 96 -9.00 11.82 -12.00
CA GLU A 96 -10.21 11.01 -11.91
C GLU A 96 -10.01 9.80 -11.00
N TYR A 97 -8.89 9.08 -11.15
CA TYR A 97 -8.59 7.96 -10.27
C TYR A 97 -8.30 8.41 -8.83
N LYS A 98 -7.64 9.56 -8.64
CA LYS A 98 -7.46 10.14 -7.29
C LYS A 98 -8.81 10.43 -6.63
N LYS A 99 -9.77 10.98 -7.38
CA LYS A 99 -11.16 11.19 -6.90
C LYS A 99 -11.85 9.87 -6.58
N HIS A 100 -11.73 8.86 -7.46
CA HIS A 100 -12.28 7.52 -7.23
C HIS A 100 -11.72 6.88 -5.95
N ARG A 101 -10.41 6.94 -5.72
CA ARG A 101 -9.79 6.40 -4.50
C ARG A 101 -10.32 7.09 -3.24
N LYS A 102 -10.48 8.41 -3.26
CA LYS A 102 -11.08 9.15 -2.14
C LYS A 102 -12.52 8.71 -1.89
N ALA A 103 -13.32 8.58 -2.95
CA ALA A 103 -14.70 8.10 -2.86
C ALA A 103 -14.78 6.66 -2.35
N LEU A 104 -13.90 5.77 -2.81
CA LEU A 104 -13.83 4.37 -2.38
C LEU A 104 -13.40 4.26 -0.91
N HIS A 105 -12.45 5.08 -0.48
CA HIS A 105 -12.04 5.15 0.92
C HIS A 105 -13.21 5.62 1.80
N ALA A 106 -13.90 6.70 1.41
CA ALA A 106 -15.08 7.18 2.12
C ALA A 106 -16.20 6.13 2.15
N TYR A 107 -16.42 5.39 1.05
CA TYR A 107 -17.36 4.27 0.99
C TYR A 107 -16.99 3.18 2.00
N ASN A 108 -15.74 2.72 2.00
CA ASN A 108 -15.26 1.68 2.92
C ASN A 108 -15.35 2.12 4.37
N MET A 109 -15.00 3.37 4.67
CA MET A 109 -15.16 3.93 6.01
C MET A 109 -16.61 3.88 6.46
N LYS A 110 -17.54 4.39 5.64
CA LYS A 110 -18.96 4.39 5.98
C LYS A 110 -19.57 2.99 6.10
N LYS A 111 -19.05 2.02 5.33
CA LYS A 111 -19.57 0.65 5.32
C LYS A 111 -19.05 -0.22 6.46
N TYR A 112 -17.77 -0.14 6.79
CA TYR A 112 -17.13 -1.09 7.72
C TYR A 112 -16.82 -0.51 9.09
N VAL A 113 -16.54 0.80 9.21
CA VAL A 113 -16.18 1.42 10.49
C VAL A 113 -17.29 1.31 11.55
N PRO A 114 -18.59 1.45 11.23
CA PRO A 114 -19.61 1.34 12.26
C PRO A 114 -19.59 -0.02 12.98
N ALA A 115 -19.45 -1.11 12.23
CA ALA A 115 -19.37 -2.45 12.79
C ALA A 115 -18.14 -2.63 13.68
N THR A 116 -16.98 -2.12 13.27
CA THR A 116 -15.76 -2.22 14.06
C THR A 116 -15.83 -1.42 15.35
N VAL A 117 -16.50 -0.26 15.37
CA VAL A 117 -16.66 0.57 16.58
C VAL A 117 -17.38 -0.20 17.69
N THR A 118 -18.49 -0.89 17.38
CA THR A 118 -19.23 -1.66 18.40
C THR A 118 -18.43 -2.83 18.95
N VAL A 119 -17.75 -3.56 18.06
CA VAL A 119 -16.90 -4.70 18.46
C VAL A 119 -15.74 -4.23 19.34
N CYS A 120 -15.02 -3.19 18.91
CA CYS A 120 -13.89 -2.63 19.65
C CYS A 120 -14.31 -2.07 21.01
N ALA A 121 -15.43 -1.33 21.07
CA ALA A 121 -15.95 -0.82 22.33
C ALA A 121 -16.29 -1.97 23.30
N SER A 122 -16.98 -2.99 22.82
CA SER A 122 -17.36 -4.14 23.64
C SER A 122 -16.13 -4.87 24.19
N LEU A 123 -15.16 -5.18 23.33
CA LEU A 123 -13.92 -5.85 23.73
C LEU A 123 -13.10 -5.01 24.72
N PHE A 124 -13.06 -3.70 24.54
CA PHE A 124 -12.36 -2.79 25.45
C PHE A 124 -12.93 -2.84 26.86
N TYR A 125 -14.26 -2.72 27.02
CA TYR A 125 -14.91 -2.76 28.33
C TYR A 125 -14.82 -4.14 28.99
N ILE A 126 -14.98 -5.23 28.22
CA ILE A 126 -14.80 -6.60 28.72
C ILE A 126 -13.36 -6.81 29.21
N GLY A 127 -12.37 -6.34 28.43
CA GLY A 127 -10.96 -6.44 28.78
C GLY A 127 -10.61 -5.65 30.05
N MET A 128 -11.09 -4.40 30.16
CA MET A 128 -10.88 -3.59 31.37
C MET A 128 -11.54 -4.22 32.61
N TYR A 129 -12.79 -4.70 32.48
CA TYR A 129 -13.48 -5.38 33.57
C TYR A 129 -12.69 -6.61 34.03
N GLY A 130 -12.28 -7.47 33.09
CA GLY A 130 -11.49 -8.65 33.38
C GLY A 130 -10.18 -8.31 34.08
N LYS A 131 -9.48 -7.25 33.63
CA LYS A 131 -8.25 -6.77 34.27
C LYS A 131 -8.48 -6.33 35.72
N PHE A 132 -9.44 -5.43 35.96
CA PHE A 132 -9.68 -4.91 37.32
C PHE A 132 -10.22 -5.98 38.27
N TYR A 133 -11.04 -6.90 37.77
CA TYR A 133 -11.55 -8.01 38.56
C TYR A 133 -10.44 -9.01 38.91
N LYS A 134 -9.57 -9.34 37.94
CA LYS A 134 -8.40 -10.20 38.17
C LYS A 134 -7.43 -9.57 39.17
N ASP A 135 -7.12 -8.29 39.03
CA ASP A 135 -6.27 -7.57 39.99
C ASP A 135 -6.88 -7.55 41.40
N ALA A 136 -8.21 -7.39 41.51
CA ALA A 136 -8.89 -7.48 42.80
C ALA A 136 -8.69 -8.86 43.44
N LYS A 137 -9.03 -9.92 42.69
CA LYS A 137 -9.05 -11.29 43.21
C LYS A 137 -7.64 -11.83 43.44
N ASP A 138 -6.80 -11.83 42.41
CA ASP A 138 -5.52 -12.56 42.43
C ASP A 138 -4.41 -11.78 43.17
N ASN A 139 -4.45 -10.44 43.14
CA ASN A 139 -3.35 -9.62 43.66
C ASN A 139 -3.63 -8.97 45.01
N TYR A 140 -4.88 -8.73 45.38
CA TYR A 140 -5.23 -7.98 46.60
C TYR A 140 -6.01 -8.81 47.61
N LEU A 141 -6.95 -9.65 47.20
CA LEU A 141 -7.73 -10.46 48.13
C LEU A 141 -6.84 -11.48 48.86
N ASP A 142 -6.07 -12.27 48.13
CA ASP A 142 -5.21 -13.30 48.72
C ASP A 142 -4.17 -12.70 49.67
N LYS A 143 -3.54 -11.59 49.29
CA LYS A 143 -2.57 -10.87 50.13
C LYS A 143 -3.21 -10.22 51.36
N ALA A 144 -4.45 -9.77 51.24
CA ALA A 144 -5.21 -9.27 52.39
C ALA A 144 -5.50 -10.42 53.37
N LEU A 145 -5.93 -11.58 52.87
CA LEU A 145 -6.19 -12.76 53.71
C LEU A 145 -4.91 -13.27 54.39
N GLU A 146 -3.79 -13.32 53.66
CA GLU A 146 -2.49 -13.68 54.20
C GLU A 146 -2.03 -12.70 55.28
N SER A 147 -2.10 -11.39 55.01
CA SER A 147 -1.74 -10.35 55.99
C SER A 147 -2.65 -10.38 57.22
N LYS A 148 -3.93 -10.73 57.04
CA LYS A 148 -4.87 -10.90 58.14
C LYS A 148 -4.48 -12.10 59.01
N ALA A 149 -4.18 -13.24 58.41
CA ALA A 149 -3.74 -14.43 59.14
C ALA A 149 -2.41 -14.17 59.88
N ALA A 150 -1.46 -13.45 59.27
CA ALA A 150 -0.21 -13.06 59.92
C ALA A 150 -0.45 -12.11 61.11
N TYR A 151 -1.34 -11.11 60.95
CA TYR A 151 -1.76 -10.23 62.04
C TYR A 151 -2.41 -11.00 63.21
N GLU A 152 -3.25 -11.98 62.92
CA GLU A 152 -3.95 -12.77 63.95
C GLU A 152 -3.04 -13.75 64.70
N ASN A 153 -1.93 -14.18 64.07
CA ASN A 153 -0.96 -15.12 64.66
C ASN A 153 0.29 -14.45 65.23
N ALA A 154 0.52 -13.16 64.97
CA ALA A 154 1.67 -12.44 65.47
C ALA A 154 1.58 -12.21 66.97
N THR A 155 2.69 -12.42 67.68
CA THR A 155 2.80 -12.23 69.13
C THR A 155 3.56 -10.97 69.50
N ASP A 156 4.41 -10.44 68.61
CA ASP A 156 5.11 -9.17 68.82
C ASP A 156 4.25 -7.97 68.39
N ILE A 157 4.27 -6.91 69.21
CA ILE A 157 3.45 -5.70 69.00
C ILE A 157 3.82 -4.99 67.70
N ASN A 158 5.11 -4.96 67.34
CA ASN A 158 5.55 -4.30 66.12
C ASN A 158 5.09 -5.06 64.86
N GLU A 159 5.18 -6.40 64.89
CA GLU A 159 4.70 -7.27 63.81
C GLU A 159 3.18 -7.17 63.65
N ILE A 160 2.43 -7.14 64.75
CA ILE A 160 0.97 -6.94 64.74
C ILE A 160 0.62 -5.63 64.02
N LEU A 161 1.29 -4.53 64.34
CA LEU A 161 1.02 -3.23 63.70
C LEU A 161 1.35 -3.25 62.20
N ALA A 162 2.49 -3.83 61.81
CA ALA A 162 2.91 -3.92 60.42
C ALA A 162 1.96 -4.79 59.56
N HIS A 163 1.54 -5.96 60.08
CA HIS A 163 0.60 -6.83 59.38
C HIS A 163 -0.80 -6.22 59.31
N LYS A 164 -1.24 -5.50 60.35
CA LYS A 164 -2.51 -4.77 60.35
C LYS A 164 -2.54 -3.65 59.31
N GLU A 165 -1.45 -2.88 59.18
CA GLU A 165 -1.33 -1.85 58.15
C GLU A 165 -1.34 -2.47 56.75
N SER A 166 -0.59 -3.55 56.56
CA SER A 166 -0.55 -4.30 55.29
C SER A 166 -1.93 -4.82 54.90
N TYR A 167 -2.66 -5.43 55.84
CA TYR A 167 -4.04 -5.87 55.63
C TYR A 167 -4.95 -4.72 55.21
N ASN A 168 -4.93 -3.60 55.94
CA ASN A 168 -5.76 -2.44 55.62
C ASN A 168 -5.42 -1.85 54.24
N SER A 169 -4.14 -1.82 53.88
CA SER A 169 -3.67 -1.38 52.57
C SER A 169 -4.18 -2.28 51.44
N TYR A 170 -4.01 -3.61 51.57
CA TYR A 170 -4.49 -4.57 50.58
C TYR A 170 -6.02 -4.60 50.48
N LYS A 171 -6.72 -4.50 51.60
CA LYS A 171 -8.18 -4.35 51.61
C LYS A 171 -8.64 -3.09 50.88
N SER A 172 -8.00 -1.94 51.13
CA SER A 172 -8.32 -0.71 50.40
C SER A 172 -8.05 -0.82 48.89
N LYS A 173 -6.95 -1.49 48.50
CA LYS A 173 -6.63 -1.74 47.08
C LYS A 173 -7.66 -2.68 46.43
N TYR A 174 -8.09 -3.72 47.13
CA TYR A 174 -9.17 -4.61 46.71
C TYR A 174 -10.47 -3.82 46.45
N ASP A 175 -10.92 -3.05 47.45
CA ASP A 175 -12.16 -2.28 47.36
C ASP A 175 -12.12 -1.29 46.19
N LYS A 176 -10.99 -0.59 46.00
CA LYS A 176 -10.77 0.31 44.86
C LYS A 176 -10.80 -0.42 43.52
N SER A 177 -10.24 -1.63 43.44
CA SER A 177 -10.21 -2.41 42.20
C SER A 177 -11.60 -2.95 41.84
N ILE A 178 -12.36 -3.41 42.83
CA ILE A 178 -13.76 -3.83 42.67
C ILE A 178 -14.66 -2.64 42.27
N ASP A 179 -14.49 -1.48 42.92
CA ASP A 179 -15.24 -0.27 42.54
C ASP A 179 -14.95 0.14 41.08
N LYS A 180 -13.68 0.08 40.64
CA LYS A 180 -13.32 0.31 39.23
C LYS A 180 -13.92 -0.72 38.27
N ALA A 181 -13.92 -2.00 38.64
CA ALA A 181 -14.55 -3.05 37.85
C ALA A 181 -16.06 -2.80 37.72
N ASN A 182 -16.74 -2.49 38.82
CA ASN A 182 -18.18 -2.20 38.83
C ASN A 182 -18.52 -0.93 38.05
N LYS A 183 -17.73 0.14 38.18
CA LYS A 183 -17.87 1.36 37.36
C LYS A 183 -17.70 1.06 35.87
N THR A 184 -16.71 0.25 35.51
CA THR A 184 -16.47 -0.19 34.14
C THR A 184 -17.65 -1.00 33.60
N LEU A 185 -18.22 -1.91 34.41
CA LEU A 185 -19.40 -2.68 34.05
C LEU A 185 -20.63 -1.77 33.84
N ASN A 186 -20.84 -0.80 34.72
CA ASN A 186 -21.94 0.16 34.60
C ASN A 186 -21.79 1.04 33.36
N GLN A 187 -20.57 1.49 33.04
CA GLN A 187 -20.29 2.19 31.80
C GLN A 187 -20.53 1.29 30.58
N ALA A 188 -20.10 0.03 30.62
CA ALA A 188 -20.31 -0.93 29.54
C ALA A 188 -21.80 -1.14 29.22
N LYS A 189 -22.66 -1.22 30.26
CA LYS A 189 -24.12 -1.33 30.12
C LYS A 189 -24.75 -0.15 29.37
N ILE A 190 -24.12 1.02 29.37
CA ILE A 190 -24.61 2.20 28.66
C ILE A 190 -23.97 2.28 27.27
N VAL A 191 -22.64 2.14 27.20
CA VAL A 191 -21.88 2.38 25.97
C VAL A 191 -22.11 1.30 24.93
N ILE A 192 -22.20 0.02 25.31
CA ILE A 192 -22.38 -1.08 24.34
C ILE A 192 -23.74 -0.96 23.63
N PRO A 193 -24.89 -0.77 24.31
CA PRO A 193 -26.17 -0.60 23.62
C PRO A 193 -26.22 0.65 22.74
N VAL A 194 -25.64 1.77 23.19
CA VAL A 194 -25.56 2.99 22.38
C VAL A 194 -24.73 2.76 21.12
N ALA A 195 -23.57 2.12 21.23
CA ALA A 195 -22.73 1.77 20.09
C ALA A 195 -23.46 0.84 19.10
N ALA A 196 -24.19 -0.15 19.61
CA ALA A 196 -25.00 -1.05 18.80
C ALA A 196 -26.12 -0.31 18.05
N ALA A 197 -26.82 0.62 18.72
CA ALA A 197 -27.85 1.44 18.09
C ALA A 197 -27.29 2.34 16.98
N VAL A 198 -26.19 3.04 17.25
CA VAL A 198 -25.48 3.86 16.24
C VAL A 198 -25.03 3.01 15.06
N THR A 199 -24.53 1.80 15.33
CA THR A 199 -24.09 0.86 14.30
C THR A 199 -25.25 0.37 13.45
N GLY A 200 -26.40 0.07 14.06
CA GLY A 200 -27.62 -0.31 13.33
C GLY A 200 -28.09 0.79 12.38
N VAL A 201 -28.14 2.05 12.86
CA VAL A 201 -28.48 3.21 12.03
C VAL A 201 -27.49 3.38 10.88
N MET A 202 -26.19 3.34 11.18
CA MET A 202 -25.15 3.50 10.16
C MET A 202 -25.16 2.35 9.14
N PHE A 203 -25.43 1.11 9.59
CA PHE A 203 -25.57 -0.05 8.72
C PHE A 203 -26.76 0.12 7.76
N TYR A 204 -27.90 0.61 8.25
CA TYR A 204 -29.07 0.92 7.43
C TYR A 204 -28.74 1.92 6.31
N TYR A 205 -28.01 3.00 6.62
CA TYR A 205 -27.54 3.94 5.60
C TYR A 205 -26.50 3.31 4.67
N SER A 206 -25.65 2.41 5.17
CA SER A 206 -24.62 1.76 4.38
C SER A 206 -25.17 0.86 3.27
N LEU A 207 -26.36 0.26 3.48
CA LEU A 207 -27.05 -0.57 2.47
C LEU A 207 -27.44 0.24 1.24
N ARG A 208 -27.62 1.56 1.38
CA ARG A 208 -27.97 2.47 0.29
C ARG A 208 -26.76 3.05 -0.44
N LEU A 209 -25.54 2.74 0.02
CA LEU A 209 -24.33 3.24 -0.62
C LEU A 209 -24.01 2.43 -1.87
N THR A 210 -23.87 3.12 -3.00
CA THR A 210 -23.36 2.54 -4.25
C THR A 210 -21.84 2.54 -4.22
N LYS A 211 -21.23 1.40 -4.60
CA LYS A 211 -19.77 1.29 -4.69
C LYS A 211 -19.29 2.12 -5.89
N PRO A 212 -18.34 3.04 -5.73
CA PRO A 212 -17.81 3.79 -6.85
C PRO A 212 -17.03 2.85 -7.78
N VAL A 213 -17.33 2.90 -9.08
CA VAL A 213 -16.65 2.14 -10.13
C VAL A 213 -15.81 3.10 -10.97
N PHE A 214 -14.56 2.74 -11.22
CA PHE A 214 -13.67 3.49 -12.11
C PHE A 214 -13.72 2.86 -13.50
N LYS A 215 -13.94 3.68 -14.54
CA LYS A 215 -13.88 3.25 -15.94
C LYS A 215 -12.57 3.74 -16.53
N GLU A 216 -11.83 2.85 -17.17
CA GLU A 216 -10.52 3.14 -17.75
C GLU A 216 -10.60 3.23 -19.28
N THR A 217 -9.85 4.16 -19.86
CA THR A 217 -9.62 4.24 -21.30
C THR A 217 -8.17 3.83 -21.62
N PRO A 218 -7.95 2.75 -22.37
CA PRO A 218 -6.60 2.30 -22.68
C PRO A 218 -5.91 3.24 -23.69
N MET A 219 -4.66 3.64 -23.43
CA MET A 219 -3.93 4.61 -24.28
C MET A 219 -2.76 4.00 -25.08
N LEU A 220 -2.22 2.84 -24.67
CA LEU A 220 -1.08 2.18 -25.36
C LEU A 220 -1.35 0.75 -25.83
N SER A 221 -2.53 0.19 -25.57
CA SER A 221 -2.95 -1.08 -26.14
C SER A 221 -3.63 -0.83 -27.48
N ASN A 222 -2.91 -0.95 -28.60
CA ASN A 222 -3.55 -1.02 -29.92
C ASN A 222 -4.23 -2.40 -30.11
N MET A 223 -5.26 -2.64 -29.30
CA MET A 223 -6.36 -3.57 -29.54
C MET A 223 -7.59 -2.93 -28.89
N THR A 224 -8.21 -1.98 -29.60
CA THR A 224 -9.58 -1.56 -29.32
C THR A 224 -10.51 -2.66 -29.82
N PHE A 225 -10.90 -3.56 -28.93
CA PHE A 225 -12.10 -4.36 -29.16
C PHE A 225 -13.29 -3.47 -28.81
N ASP A 226 -13.76 -2.70 -29.79
CA ASP A 226 -15.07 -2.06 -29.71
C ASP A 226 -16.12 -3.17 -29.76
N TYR A 227 -16.61 -3.60 -28.60
CA TYR A 227 -17.85 -4.35 -28.51
C TYR A 227 -19.00 -3.33 -28.61
N GLU A 228 -19.27 -2.86 -29.83
CA GLU A 228 -20.58 -2.33 -30.13
C GLU A 228 -21.58 -3.49 -30.02
N LEU A 229 -22.31 -3.54 -28.91
CA LEU A 229 -23.55 -4.31 -28.78
C LEU A 229 -24.61 -3.64 -29.66
N LEU A 230 -24.46 -3.76 -30.97
CA LEU A 230 -25.54 -3.53 -31.93
C LEU A 230 -25.83 -4.86 -32.60
N GLY A 231 -27.08 -5.27 -32.49
CA GLY A 231 -27.57 -6.59 -32.84
C GLY A 231 -27.19 -7.03 -34.26
N GLN A 232 -26.99 -8.34 -34.37
CA GLN A 232 -27.05 -9.13 -35.60
C GLN A 232 -25.98 -8.82 -36.66
N THR A 233 -24.76 -9.32 -36.47
CA THR A 233 -24.11 -10.33 -37.37
C THR A 233 -22.68 -10.62 -36.88
N PRO A 234 -22.23 -11.89 -36.79
CA PRO A 234 -20.90 -12.22 -36.30
C PRO A 234 -19.90 -12.12 -37.45
N GLY A 235 -19.04 -11.11 -37.42
CA GLY A 235 -17.86 -11.03 -38.26
C GLY A 235 -16.81 -10.14 -37.62
N PRO A 236 -15.56 -10.59 -37.43
CA PRO A 236 -14.50 -9.71 -36.95
C PRO A 236 -14.21 -8.66 -38.03
N ARG A 237 -14.47 -7.39 -37.72
CA ARG A 237 -13.99 -6.25 -38.53
C ARG A 237 -12.85 -5.57 -37.80
N VAL A 238 -11.71 -5.50 -38.46
CA VAL A 238 -10.53 -4.77 -37.98
C VAL A 238 -10.61 -3.36 -38.55
N ASN A 239 -10.88 -2.35 -37.72
CA ASN A 239 -10.79 -0.94 -38.10
C ASN A 239 -9.45 -0.36 -37.61
N PHE A 240 -8.60 0.04 -38.56
CA PHE A 240 -7.40 0.82 -38.26
C PHE A 240 -7.78 2.30 -38.24
N ASN A 241 -7.82 2.89 -37.04
CA ASN A 241 -8.00 4.33 -36.91
C ASN A 241 -6.62 4.97 -36.68
N VAL A 242 -5.99 5.45 -37.75
CA VAL A 242 -4.77 6.24 -37.68
C VAL A 242 -5.20 7.70 -37.50
N LYS A 243 -5.10 8.22 -36.26
CA LYS A 243 -5.15 9.66 -36.02
C LYS A 243 -3.72 10.21 -36.02
N PHE A 244 -3.45 11.11 -36.97
CA PHE A 244 -2.23 11.90 -37.08
C PHE A 244 -2.10 12.89 -35.93
#